data_AF-A0A2D5HHG4-F1
#
_entry.id   AF-A0A2D5HHG4-F1
#
_cell.length_a   1.000
_cell.length_b   1.000
_cell.length_c   1.000
_cell.angle_alpha   90.00
_cell.angle_beta   90.00
_cell.angle_gamma   90.00
#
_symmetry.space_group_name_H-M   'P 1'
#
loop_
_entity.id
_entity.type
_entity.pdbx_description
1 polymer ?
#
loop_
_entity_poly.entity_id
_entity_poly.type
_entity_poly.pdbx_seq_one_letter_code
_entity_poly.pdbx_strand_id
1 'polypeptide(L)'
;MNNKIINNLRNFSSLFWELTKAGTLIVLLIVLVFLLLGDGSGPYVRSVILNIGELISVITSEAIIGISIVILAWFMISKMNK
;
A
#
# COMPACT_ATOMS: atom_id res chain seq x y z
N MET A 1 -25.09 -16.04 -13.65
CA MET A 1 -23.65 -15.71 -13.52
C MET A 1 -23.37 -15.47 -12.04
N ASN A 2 -22.42 -16.17 -11.42
CA ASN A 2 -22.25 -16.19 -9.96
C ASN A 2 -21.85 -14.80 -9.42
N ASN A 3 -22.74 -14.13 -8.66
CA ASN A 3 -22.55 -12.78 -8.12
C ASN A 3 -21.30 -12.64 -7.22
N LYS A 4 -20.71 -13.75 -6.78
CA LYS A 4 -19.52 -13.79 -5.92
C LYS A 4 -18.27 -13.21 -6.57
N ILE A 5 -18.05 -13.44 -7.87
CA ILE A 5 -16.87 -12.91 -8.58
C ILE A 5 -16.97 -11.39 -8.71
N ILE A 6 -18.15 -10.88 -9.06
CA ILE A 6 -18.42 -9.44 -9.21
C ILE A 6 -18.26 -8.72 -7.87
N ASN A 7 -18.73 -9.32 -6.77
CA ASN A 7 -18.57 -8.74 -5.44
C ASN A 7 -17.10 -8.70 -4.98
N ASN A 8 -16.33 -9.76 -5.24
CA ASN A 8 -14.89 -9.77 -4.94
C ASN A 8 -14.12 -8.72 -5.76
N LEU A 9 -14.46 -8.56 -7.05
CA LEU A 9 -13.87 -7.52 -7.90
C LEU A 9 -14.21 -6.11 -7.40
N ARG A 10 -15.44 -5.88 -6.92
CA ARG A 10 -15.83 -4.59 -6.32
C ARG A 10 -15.05 -4.30 -5.04
N ASN A 11 -14.85 -5.28 -4.17
CA ASN A 11 -14.02 -5.11 -2.97
C ASN A 11 -12.55 -4.87 -3.29
N PHE A 12 -11.99 -5.55 -4.30
CA PHE A 12 -10.63 -5.28 -4.74
C PHE A 12 -10.50 -3.87 -5.33
N SER A 13 -11.46 -3.46 -6.15
CA SER A 13 -11.51 -2.11 -6.70
C SER A 13 -11.64 -1.05 -5.61
N SER A 14 -12.44 -1.27 -4.56
CA SER A 14 -12.54 -0.33 -3.44
C SER A 14 -11.23 -0.19 -2.67
N LEU A 15 -10.52 -1.30 -2.42
CA LEU A 15 -9.17 -1.27 -1.83
C LEU A 15 -8.19 -0.46 -2.69
N PHE A 16 -8.23 -0.65 -4.01
CA PHE A 16 -7.40 0.13 -4.93
C PHE A 16 -7.73 1.63 -4.87
N TRP A 17 -9.00 1.99 -4.78
CA TRP A 17 -9.43 3.38 -4.61
C TRP A 17 -8.99 3.99 -3.29
N GLU A 18 -9.07 3.23 -2.19
CA GLU A 18 -8.59 3.68 -0.88
C GLU A 18 -7.07 3.87 -0.88
N LEU A 19 -6.32 2.94 -1.48
CA LEU A 19 -4.88 3.06 -1.66
C LEU A 19 -4.51 4.30 -2.49
N THR A 20 -5.24 4.53 -3.59
CA THR A 20 -5.05 5.72 -4.44
C THR A 20 -5.31 7.01 -3.67
N LYS A 21 -6.39 7.07 -2.88
CA LYS A 21 -6.69 8.24 -2.03
C LYS A 21 -5.58 8.50 -1.02
N ALA A 22 -5.08 7.46 -0.36
CA ALA A 22 -3.97 7.57 0.59
C ALA A 22 -2.69 8.06 -0.10
N GLY A 23 -2.36 7.51 -1.27
CA GLY A 23 -1.22 7.95 -2.08
C GLY A 23 -1.32 9.43 -2.49
N THR A 24 -2.49 9.86 -2.97
CA THR A 24 -2.75 11.26 -3.31
C THR A 24 -2.59 12.19 -2.11
N LEU A 25 -3.08 11.79 -0.92
CA LEU A 25 -2.89 12.57 0.30
C LEU A 25 -1.42 12.72 0.69
N ILE A 26 -0.62 11.67 0.53
CA ILE A 26 0.83 11.72 0.78
C ILE A 26 1.50 12.72 -0.18
N VAL A 27 1.16 12.67 -1.47
CA VAL A 27 1.70 13.62 -2.46
C VAL A 27 1.29 15.06 -2.11
N LEU A 28 0.02 15.28 -1.76
CA LEU A 28 -0.46 16.60 -1.35
C LEU A 28 0.31 17.11 -0.12
N LEU A 29 0.56 16.25 0.86
CA LEU A 29 1.33 16.60 2.05
C LEU A 29 2.77 16.98 1.70
N ILE A 30 3.42 16.26 0.78
CA ILE A 30 4.76 16.62 0.28
C ILE A 30 4.73 18.00 -0.38
N VAL A 31 3.72 18.29 -1.21
CA VAL A 31 3.55 19.59 -1.84
C VAL A 31 3.33 20.69 -0.79
N LEU A 32 2.53 20.44 0.25
CA LEU A 32 2.33 21.39 1.34
C LEU A 32 3.64 21.67 2.10
N VAL A 33 4.41 20.64 2.42
CA VAL A 33 5.74 20.78 3.04
C VAL A 33 6.66 21.61 2.14
N PHE A 34 6.63 21.38 0.83
CA PHE A 34 7.38 22.18 -0.14
C PHE A 34 6.94 23.65 -0.13
N LEU A 35 5.64 23.93 -0.17
CA LEU A 35 5.12 25.30 -0.15
C LEU A 35 5.41 26.03 1.17
N LEU A 36 5.39 25.33 2.30
CA LEU A 36 5.63 25.92 3.63
C LEU A 36 7.11 26.19 3.91
N LEU A 37 8.00 25.29 3.48
CA LEU A 37 9.43 25.40 3.77
C LEU A 37 10.26 25.97 2.59
N GLY A 38 9.67 26.08 1.39
CA GLY A 38 10.36 26.53 0.19
C GLY A 38 11.65 25.73 -0.06
N ASP A 39 12.77 26.43 -0.22
CA ASP A 39 14.10 25.84 -0.43
C ASP A 39 14.56 24.94 0.73
N GLY A 40 14.01 25.13 1.94
CA GLY A 40 14.29 24.31 3.13
C GLY A 40 13.56 22.97 3.15
N SER A 41 12.69 22.69 2.18
CA SER A 41 11.88 21.45 2.14
C SER A 41 12.68 20.21 1.69
N GLY A 42 13.81 20.39 1.01
CA GLY A 42 14.62 19.33 0.42
C GLY A 42 14.93 18.15 1.36
N PRO A 43 15.38 18.37 2.61
CA PRO A 43 15.62 17.31 3.58
C PRO A 43 14.39 16.46 3.90
N TYR A 44 13.20 17.07 4.00
CA TYR A 44 11.95 16.37 4.30
C TYR A 44 11.51 15.50 3.12
N VAL A 45 11.51 16.07 1.90
CA VAL A 45 11.17 15.32 0.68
C VAL A 45 12.13 14.15 0.47
N ARG A 46 13.43 14.40 0.66
CA ARG A 46 14.47 13.36 0.57
C ARG A 46 14.28 12.26 1.59
N SER A 47 13.92 12.59 2.84
CA SER A 47 13.65 11.61 3.88
C SER A 47 12.50 10.67 3.49
N VAL A 48 11.38 11.21 2.99
CA VAL A 48 10.24 10.40 2.56
C VAL A 48 10.62 9.47 1.41
N ILE A 49 11.34 9.98 0.40
CA ILE A 49 11.78 9.17 -0.75
C ILE A 49 12.72 8.05 -0.31
N LEU A 50 13.65 8.32 0.62
CA LEU A 50 14.57 7.29 1.14
C LEU A 50 13.83 6.17 1.88
N ASN A 51 12.87 6.52 2.75
CA ASN A 51 12.07 5.53 3.47
C ASN A 51 11.21 4.68 2.52
N ILE A 52 10.62 5.29 1.49
CA ILE A 52 9.87 4.55 0.46
C ILE A 52 10.82 3.67 -0.37
N GLY A 53 12.00 4.18 -0.72
CA GLY A 53 13.01 3.42 -1.45
C GLY A 53 13.51 2.21 -0.68
N GLU A 54 13.72 2.36 0.63
CA GLU A 54 14.09 1.26 1.54
C GLU A 54 12.96 0.24 1.68
N LEU A 55 11.70 0.70 1.77
CA LEU A 55 10.55 -0.20 1.74
C LEU A 55 10.48 -0.99 0.43
N ILE A 56 10.68 -0.34 -0.71
CA ILE A 56 10.64 -1.00 -2.02
C ILE A 56 11.81 -1.98 -2.16
N SER A 57 12.99 -1.65 -1.63
CA SER A 57 14.16 -2.53 -1.72
C SER A 57 14.00 -3.84 -0.94
N VAL A 58 13.24 -3.83 0.16
CA VAL A 58 12.90 -5.06 0.91
C VAL A 58 11.73 -5.84 0.32
N ILE A 59 10.92 -5.24 -0.56
CA ILE A 59 9.88 -5.94 -1.32
C ILE A 59 10.53 -6.70 -2.47
N THR A 60 11.20 -7.80 -2.15
CA THR A 60 11.73 -8.74 -3.13
C THR A 60 10.66 -9.77 -3.52
N SER A 61 10.86 -10.49 -4.62
CA SER A 61 9.96 -11.58 -5.04
C SER A 61 9.79 -12.62 -3.92
N GLU A 62 10.86 -12.93 -3.19
CA GLU A 62 10.85 -13.86 -2.06
C GLU A 62 9.99 -13.33 -0.91
N ALA A 63 10.07 -12.04 -0.59
CA ALA A 63 9.24 -11.41 0.43
C ALA A 63 7.75 -11.49 0.06
N ILE A 64 7.40 -11.23 -1.21
CA ILE A 64 6.02 -11.32 -1.72
C ILE A 64 5.50 -12.76 -1.61
N ILE A 65 6.31 -13.75 -1.99
CA ILE A 65 5.96 -15.16 -1.88
C ILE A 65 5.74 -15.54 -0.41
N GLY A 66 6.64 -15.12 0.49
CA GLY A 66 6.52 -15.37 1.93
C GLY A 66 5.23 -14.80 2.52
N ILE A 67 4.89 -13.55 2.21
CA ILE A 67 3.63 -12.91 2.64
C ILE A 67 2.42 -13.68 2.09
N SER A 68 2.48 -14.10 0.82
CA SER A 68 1.39 -14.85 0.19
C SER A 68 1.11 -16.18 0.90
N ILE A 69 2.16 -16.89 1.32
CA ILE A 69 2.04 -18.14 2.08
C ILE A 69 1.39 -17.88 3.44
N VAL A 70 1.82 -16.84 4.16
CA VAL A 70 1.24 -16.47 5.47
C VAL A 70 -0.24 -16.14 5.35
N ILE A 71 -0.64 -15.36 4.34
CA ILE A 71 -2.04 -15.01 4.09
C ILE A 71 -2.86 -16.26 3.74
N LEU A 72 -2.33 -17.16 2.92
CA LEU A 72 -2.96 -18.43 2.59
C LEU A 72 -3.17 -19.31 3.83
N ALA A 73 -2.13 -19.46 4.66
CA ALA A 73 -2.19 -20.23 5.89
C ALA A 73 -3.23 -19.66 6.86
N TRP A 74 -3.26 -18.34 7.04
CA TRP A 74 -4.32 -17.67 7.82
C TRP A 74 -5.68 -18.04 7.25
N PHE A 75 -5.90 -17.82 5.94
CA PHE A 75 -7.21 -18.07 5.32
C PHE A 75 -7.69 -19.51 5.52
N MET A 76 -6.79 -20.50 5.43
CA MET A 76 -7.09 -21.90 5.71
C MET A 76 -7.51 -22.12 7.17
N ILE A 77 -6.76 -21.59 8.14
CA ILE A 77 -7.08 -21.71 9.57
C ILE A 77 -8.42 -21.03 9.90
N SER A 78 -8.64 -19.83 9.37
CA SER A 78 -9.90 -19.09 9.59
C SER A 78 -11.11 -19.80 9.01
N LYS A 79 -10.93 -20.62 7.97
CA LYS A 79 -11.99 -21.44 7.40
C LYS A 79 -12.25 -22.69 8.23
N MET A 80 -11.24 -23.26 8.88
CA MET A 80 -11.38 -24.44 9.76
C MET A 80 -12.02 -24.11 11.11
N ASN A 81 -11.86 -22.88 11.60
CA ASN A 81 -12.49 -22.39 12.84
C ASN A 81 -13.93 -21.88 12.65
N LYS A 82 -14.55 -22.12 11.50
CA LYS A 82 -15.97 -21.86 11.21
C LYS A 82 -16.67 -23.16 10.87
#